data_AF-A0A656K4A7-F1
#
_entry.id   AF-A0A656K4A7-F1
#
_cell.length_a   1.000
_cell.length_b   1.000
_cell.length_c   1.000
_cell.angle_alpha   90.00
_cell.angle_beta   90.00
_cell.angle_gamma   90.00
#
_symmetry.space_group_name_H-M   'P 1'
#
loop_
_entity.id
_entity.type
_entity.pdbx_description
1 polymer ?
#
loop_
_entity_poly.entity_id
_entity_poly.type
_entity_poly.pdbx_seq_one_letter_code
_entity_poly.pdbx_strand_id
1 'polypeptide(L)'
;SPGSSRLSFNAVRDSSGDYNVQAGLNGQVLGDRDTFYSVQAGNDSNSGSFGAGKINTTTGFGRFEAGYSQGQDYDAFTLSAAGSLVAHAGGVNLGQTLGETFALVQVPDVSGARLKSYTNVATAANGYAVLPYAQAYRTNWVSLDTRQLGADVDLENAITQVVPRRGAMPVVRFKAAVGRRVQ
;
A
#
# COMPACT_ATOMS: atom_id res chain seq x y z
N SER A 1 -18.35 0.75 -3.93
CA SER A 1 -18.62 1.44 -2.66
C SER A 1 -18.35 2.91 -2.83
N PRO A 2 -19.20 3.81 -2.31
CA PRO A 2 -18.92 5.24 -2.38
C PRO A 2 -17.67 5.55 -1.56
N GLY A 3 -16.78 6.40 -2.09
CA GLY A 3 -15.66 6.93 -1.33
C GLY A 3 -16.19 7.77 -0.18
N SER A 4 -15.71 7.55 1.05
CA SER A 4 -16.09 8.38 2.18
C SER A 4 -15.23 9.64 2.19
N SER A 5 -15.87 10.79 2.02
CA SER A 5 -15.26 12.10 2.24
C SER A 5 -15.73 12.67 3.57
N ARG A 6 -14.82 13.27 4.32
CA ARG A 6 -15.11 13.95 5.58
C ARG A 6 -14.73 15.41 5.45
N LEU A 7 -15.65 16.29 5.84
CA LEU A 7 -15.40 17.71 6.00
C LEU A 7 -15.15 17.99 7.49
N SER A 8 -14.16 18.82 7.77
CA SER A 8 -13.80 19.27 9.11
C SER A 8 -13.68 20.78 9.12
N PHE A 9 -14.08 21.39 10.24
CA PHE A 9 -13.93 22.82 10.49
C PHE A 9 -13.50 22.98 11.95
N ASN A 10 -12.46 23.78 12.17
CA ASN A 10 -11.93 24.06 13.49
C ASN A 10 -11.67 25.56 13.63
N ALA A 11 -12.06 26.14 14.76
CA ALA A 11 -11.84 27.54 15.07
C ALA A 11 -11.45 27.66 16.55
N VAL A 12 -10.29 28.24 16.80
CA VAL A 12 -9.72 28.43 18.14
C VAL A 12 -9.38 29.91 18.30
N ARG A 13 -9.63 30.44 19.49
CA ARG A 13 -9.27 31.81 19.88
C ARG A 13 -8.69 31.80 21.29
N ASP A 14 -7.64 32.56 21.52
CA ASP A 14 -7.02 32.67 22.83
C ASP A 14 -7.42 33.98 23.56
N SER A 15 -6.93 34.14 24.79
CA SER A 15 -7.15 35.34 25.60
C SER A 15 -6.34 36.56 25.14
N SER A 16 -5.29 36.35 24.35
CA SER A 16 -4.47 37.41 23.72
C SER A 16 -5.22 38.09 22.56
N GLY A 17 -6.24 37.42 22.02
CA GLY A 17 -6.98 37.85 20.85
C GLY A 17 -6.54 37.15 19.56
N ASP A 18 -5.54 36.27 19.64
CA ASP A 18 -5.07 35.44 18.53
C ASP A 18 -6.12 34.39 18.17
N TYR A 19 -6.20 34.08 16.88
CA TYR A 19 -7.17 33.14 16.36
C TYR A 19 -6.58 32.28 15.25
N ASN A 20 -7.07 31.05 15.17
CA ASN A 20 -6.79 30.13 14.08
C ASN A 20 -8.10 29.51 13.62
N VAL A 21 -8.43 29.69 12.34
CA VAL A 21 -9.59 29.09 11.71
C VAL A 21 -9.12 28.24 10.54
N GLN A 22 -9.51 26.97 10.51
CA GLN A 22 -9.15 26.04 9.45
C GLN A 22 -10.35 25.18 9.03
N ALA A 23 -10.43 24.92 7.74
CA ALA A 23 -11.35 23.98 7.13
C ALA A 23 -10.55 22.93 6.35
N GLY A 24 -11.01 21.69 6.35
CA GLY A 24 -10.35 20.61 5.65
C GLY A 24 -11.32 19.57 5.11
N LEU A 25 -11.02 19.05 3.92
CA LEU A 25 -11.71 17.96 3.26
C LEU A 25 -10.72 16.81 3.06
N ASN A 26 -11.06 15.62 3.54
CA ASN A 26 -10.22 14.44 3.38
C ASN A 26 -11.04 13.20 3.07
N GLY A 27 -10.52 12.32 2.20
CA GLY A 27 -11.27 11.15 1.75
C GLY A 27 -10.48 10.21 0.85
N GLN A 28 -11.14 9.15 0.41
CA GLN A 28 -10.61 8.22 -0.58
C GLN A 28 -11.10 8.61 -1.98
N VAL A 29 -10.26 8.39 -2.99
CA VAL A 29 -10.63 8.63 -4.39
C VAL A 29 -11.76 7.66 -4.80
N LEU A 30 -12.73 8.16 -5.56
CA LEU A 30 -13.86 7.33 -5.96
C LEU A 30 -13.38 6.20 -6.88
N GLY A 31 -13.70 4.96 -6.53
CA GLY A 31 -13.28 3.77 -7.29
C GLY A 31 -11.89 3.24 -6.93
N ASP A 32 -11.10 3.96 -6.15
CA ASP A 32 -9.79 3.54 -5.66
C ASP A 32 -9.71 3.69 -4.13
N ARG A 33 -9.69 2.57 -3.43
CA ARG A 33 -9.66 2.53 -1.96
C ARG A 33 -8.26 2.76 -1.39
N ASP A 34 -7.23 2.67 -2.23
CA ASP A 34 -5.84 2.72 -1.81
C ASP A 34 -5.22 4.10 -2.03
N THR A 35 -5.97 4.99 -2.69
CA THR A 35 -5.61 6.39 -2.88
C THR A 35 -6.44 7.30 -1.98
N PHE A 36 -5.76 8.06 -1.15
CA PHE A 36 -6.32 9.02 -0.21
C PHE A 36 -5.89 10.44 -0.58
N TYR A 37 -6.79 11.39 -0.44
CA TYR A 37 -6.52 12.81 -0.63
C TYR A 37 -6.93 13.62 0.59
N SER A 38 -6.25 14.73 0.82
CA SER A 38 -6.67 15.73 1.80
C SER A 38 -6.32 17.12 1.31
N VAL A 39 -7.27 18.04 1.44
CA VAL A 39 -7.12 19.45 1.15
C VAL A 39 -7.53 20.22 2.40
N GLN A 40 -6.75 21.21 2.78
CA GLN A 40 -7.02 22.07 3.92
C GLN A 40 -6.68 23.51 3.58
N ALA A 41 -7.43 24.44 4.14
CA ALA A 41 -7.15 25.86 4.07
C ALA A 41 -7.50 26.49 5.41
N GLY A 42 -6.77 27.52 5.79
CA GLY A 42 -7.00 28.21 7.05
C GLY A 42 -6.38 29.57 7.08
N ASN A 43 -6.68 30.31 8.14
CA ASN A 43 -6.10 31.59 8.44
C ASN A 43 -5.79 31.68 9.94
N ASP A 44 -4.58 32.09 10.21
CA ASP A 44 -4.03 32.28 11.55
C ASP A 44 -3.68 33.76 11.74
N SER A 45 -3.89 34.30 12.94
CA SER A 45 -3.64 35.72 13.22
C SER A 45 -2.15 36.11 13.15
N ASN A 46 -1.24 35.14 13.36
CA ASN A 46 0.20 35.38 13.40
C ASN A 46 0.91 34.97 12.10
N SER A 47 0.43 33.92 11.44
CA SER A 47 1.05 33.32 10.25
C SER A 47 0.24 33.49 8.96
N GLY A 48 -0.91 34.15 9.04
CA GLY A 48 -1.77 34.50 7.92
C GLY A 48 -2.48 33.30 7.30
N SER A 49 -2.82 33.44 6.02
CA SER A 49 -3.56 32.42 5.28
C SER A 49 -2.63 31.32 4.79
N PHE A 50 -3.10 30.08 4.87
CA PHE A 50 -2.42 28.93 4.28
C PHE A 50 -3.40 28.01 3.57
N GLY A 51 -2.88 27.27 2.60
CA GLY A 51 -3.56 26.19 1.91
C GLY A 51 -2.61 25.02 1.71
N ALA A 52 -3.09 23.80 1.91
CA ALA A 52 -2.32 22.61 1.64
C ALA A 52 -3.19 21.52 1.02
N GLY A 53 -2.65 20.81 0.05
CA GLY A 53 -3.26 19.66 -0.58
C GLY A 53 -2.25 18.52 -0.66
N LYS A 54 -2.68 17.30 -0.41
CA LYS A 54 -1.85 16.11 -0.62
C LYS A 54 -2.68 14.94 -1.10
N ILE A 55 -2.01 14.08 -1.86
CA ILE A 55 -2.50 12.79 -2.32
C ILE A 55 -1.48 11.73 -1.96
N ASN A 56 -1.95 10.60 -1.45
CA ASN A 56 -1.11 9.43 -1.19
C ASN A 56 -1.79 8.19 -1.74
N THR A 57 -1.01 7.28 -2.33
CA THR A 57 -1.48 6.04 -2.92
C THR A 57 -0.62 4.87 -2.48
N THR A 58 -1.26 3.74 -2.17
CA THR A 58 -0.58 2.49 -1.78
C THR A 58 -0.74 1.45 -2.87
N THR A 59 0.35 1.12 -3.53
CA THR A 59 0.39 0.13 -4.62
C THR A 59 1.03 -1.18 -4.15
N GLY A 60 1.07 -2.19 -5.02
CA GLY A 60 1.84 -3.41 -4.76
C GLY A 60 3.35 -3.19 -4.67
N PHE A 61 3.85 -2.08 -5.21
CA PHE A 61 5.27 -1.76 -5.31
C PHE A 61 5.74 -0.73 -4.27
N GLY A 62 4.85 -0.22 -3.43
CA GLY A 62 5.17 0.84 -2.47
C GLY A 62 4.06 1.86 -2.27
N ARG A 63 4.33 2.80 -1.36
CA ARG A 63 3.52 3.96 -1.05
C ARG A 63 4.14 5.20 -1.70
N PHE A 64 3.32 6.00 -2.35
CA PHE A 64 3.71 7.26 -2.97
C PHE A 64 2.87 8.39 -2.39
N GLU A 65 3.48 9.53 -2.13
CA GLU A 65 2.82 10.72 -1.62
C GLU A 65 3.33 11.95 -2.37
N ALA A 66 2.39 12.80 -2.76
CA ALA A 66 2.67 14.10 -3.36
C ALA A 66 1.81 15.15 -2.65
N GLY A 67 2.39 16.29 -2.34
CA GLY A 67 1.73 17.37 -1.64
C GLY A 67 2.24 18.73 -2.07
N TYR A 68 1.38 19.71 -1.91
CA TYR A 68 1.70 21.11 -2.11
C TYR A 68 1.10 21.90 -0.96
N SER A 69 1.86 22.82 -0.40
CA SER A 69 1.39 23.74 0.62
C SER A 69 1.91 25.14 0.34
N GLN A 70 1.05 26.13 0.54
CA GLN A 70 1.36 27.54 0.39
C GLN A 70 0.90 28.26 1.65
N GLY A 71 1.81 29.01 2.27
CA GLY A 71 1.52 29.96 3.33
C GLY A 71 1.71 31.40 2.84
N GLN A 72 1.76 32.35 3.78
CA GLN A 72 1.91 33.76 3.46
C GLN A 72 3.28 34.09 2.83
N ASP A 73 4.35 33.45 3.33
CA ASP A 73 5.74 33.74 2.94
C ASP A 73 6.48 32.53 2.36
N TYR A 74 5.77 31.44 2.05
CA TYR A 74 6.39 30.23 1.51
C TYR A 74 5.44 29.42 0.64
N ASP A 75 6.05 28.67 -0.27
CA ASP A 75 5.47 27.57 -1.00
C ASP A 75 6.39 26.33 -0.84
N ALA A 76 5.77 25.18 -0.66
CA ALA A 76 6.50 23.93 -0.48
C ALA A 76 5.82 22.82 -1.28
N PHE A 77 6.64 22.14 -2.08
CA PHE A 77 6.24 20.94 -2.79
C PHE A 77 6.89 19.72 -2.11
N THR A 78 6.10 18.71 -1.78
CA THR A 78 6.55 17.49 -1.13
C THR A 78 6.30 16.31 -2.04
N LEU A 79 7.35 15.52 -2.29
CA LEU A 79 7.25 14.23 -2.98
C LEU A 79 7.92 13.18 -2.10
N SER A 80 7.26 12.05 -1.87
CA SER A 80 7.77 10.97 -1.03
C SER A 80 7.39 9.62 -1.62
N ALA A 81 8.34 8.69 -1.58
CA ALA A 81 8.14 7.31 -2.02
C ALA A 81 8.78 6.37 -1.00
N ALA A 82 8.05 5.33 -0.62
CA ALA A 82 8.52 4.31 0.31
C ALA A 82 8.14 2.93 -0.21
N GLY A 83 9.11 2.03 -0.28
CA GLY A 83 8.92 0.69 -0.81
C GLY A 83 10.16 -0.16 -0.58
N SER A 84 10.27 -1.24 -1.33
CA SER A 84 11.41 -2.14 -1.28
C SER A 84 11.79 -2.66 -2.65
N LEU A 85 13.06 -3.05 -2.76
CA LEU A 85 13.63 -3.77 -3.88
C LEU A 85 14.32 -5.01 -3.32
N VAL A 86 13.89 -6.19 -3.79
CA VAL A 86 14.42 -7.48 -3.35
C VAL A 86 15.05 -8.19 -4.53
N ALA A 87 16.36 -8.43 -4.46
CA ALA A 87 17.08 -9.26 -5.40
C ALA A 87 17.18 -10.70 -4.87
N HIS A 88 16.82 -11.69 -5.69
CA HIS A 88 16.86 -13.11 -5.35
C HIS A 88 17.13 -13.97 -6.59
N ALA A 89 17.24 -15.29 -6.42
CA ALA A 89 17.57 -16.22 -7.50
C ALA A 89 16.58 -16.23 -8.70
N GLY A 90 15.40 -15.63 -8.53
CA GLY A 90 14.37 -15.51 -9.57
C GLY A 90 14.27 -14.12 -10.21
N GLY A 91 15.23 -13.22 -9.91
CA GLY A 91 15.28 -11.87 -10.45
C GLY A 91 15.16 -10.80 -9.36
N VAL A 92 14.52 -9.68 -9.73
CA VAL A 92 14.32 -8.52 -8.86
C VAL A 92 12.83 -8.22 -8.76
N ASN A 93 12.35 -8.02 -7.54
CA ASN A 93 10.96 -7.67 -7.28
C ASN A 93 10.89 -6.37 -6.48
N LEU A 94 10.01 -5.48 -6.92
CA LEU A 94 9.59 -4.32 -6.15
C LEU A 94 8.44 -4.70 -5.23
N GLY A 95 8.36 -4.07 -4.07
CA GLY A 95 7.34 -4.36 -3.08
C GLY A 95 7.08 -3.19 -2.15
N GLN A 96 6.09 -3.36 -1.30
CA GLN A 96 5.86 -2.45 -0.17
C GLN A 96 7.05 -2.46 0.79
N THR A 97 7.12 -1.47 1.69
CA THR A 97 8.17 -1.39 2.72
C THR A 97 8.24 -2.68 3.53
N LEU A 98 9.45 -3.19 3.74
CA LEU A 98 9.67 -4.45 4.43
C LEU A 98 9.77 -4.26 5.94
N GLY A 99 9.18 -5.20 6.68
CA GLY A 99 9.53 -5.41 8.08
C GLY A 99 10.85 -6.17 8.23
N GLU A 100 11.29 -6.34 9.48
CA GLU A 100 12.52 -7.10 9.81
C GLU A 100 12.51 -8.52 9.24
N THR A 101 11.35 -9.17 9.23
CA THR A 101 11.15 -10.51 8.67
C THR A 101 10.06 -10.43 7.61
N PHE A 102 10.35 -10.92 6.42
CA PHE A 102 9.50 -10.84 5.23
C PHE A 102 9.65 -12.14 4.42
N ALA A 103 8.82 -12.37 3.41
CA ALA A 103 8.90 -13.61 2.63
C ALA A 103 8.77 -13.34 1.13
N LEU A 104 9.31 -14.25 0.32
CA LEU A 104 9.05 -14.31 -1.11
C LEU A 104 7.97 -15.34 -1.36
N VAL A 105 6.97 -15.00 -2.16
CA VAL A 105 5.97 -15.95 -2.65
C VAL A 105 6.30 -16.26 -4.09
N GLN A 106 6.39 -17.54 -4.43
CA GLN A 106 6.58 -17.99 -5.81
C GLN A 106 5.34 -18.76 -6.26
N VAL A 107 4.77 -18.32 -7.37
CA VAL A 107 3.75 -19.04 -8.14
C VAL A 107 4.32 -19.22 -9.55
N PRO A 108 4.91 -20.39 -9.86
CA PRO A 108 5.54 -20.63 -11.16
C PRO A 108 4.57 -20.33 -12.30
N ASP A 109 5.06 -19.63 -13.33
CA ASP A 109 4.35 -19.30 -14.57
C ASP A 109 3.03 -18.52 -14.41
N VAL A 110 2.76 -17.95 -13.22
CA VAL A 110 1.56 -17.16 -12.96
C VAL A 110 1.92 -15.76 -12.52
N SER A 111 1.62 -14.78 -13.38
CA SER A 111 1.69 -13.36 -13.06
C SER A 111 0.34 -12.82 -12.58
N GLY A 112 0.35 -11.77 -11.75
CA GLY A 112 -0.86 -11.12 -11.25
C GLY A 112 -1.62 -11.91 -10.16
N ALA A 113 -1.09 -13.03 -9.68
CA ALA A 113 -1.72 -13.81 -8.60
C ALA A 113 -1.69 -13.00 -7.30
N ARG A 114 -2.87 -12.59 -6.83
CA ARG A 114 -3.00 -11.74 -5.64
C ARG A 114 -2.95 -12.54 -4.35
N LEU A 115 -2.35 -11.95 -3.31
CA LEU A 115 -2.42 -12.48 -1.95
C LEU A 115 -3.70 -12.03 -1.25
N LYS A 116 -4.43 -12.97 -0.65
CA LYS A 116 -5.72 -12.69 -0.01
C LYS A 116 -5.59 -11.81 1.24
N SER A 117 -4.50 -11.97 1.99
CA SER A 117 -4.27 -11.26 3.26
C SER A 117 -3.52 -9.93 3.11
N TYR A 118 -3.07 -9.59 1.89
CA TYR A 118 -2.25 -8.40 1.63
C TYR A 118 -2.84 -7.61 0.48
N THR A 119 -3.30 -6.40 0.78
CA THR A 119 -3.85 -5.49 -0.23
C THR A 119 -2.79 -5.11 -1.26
N ASN A 120 -3.17 -5.18 -2.53
CA ASN A 120 -2.35 -4.82 -3.70
C ASN A 120 -1.07 -5.62 -3.91
N VAL A 121 -0.80 -6.68 -3.14
CA VAL A 121 0.35 -7.53 -3.38
C VAL A 121 -0.02 -8.64 -4.36
N ALA A 122 0.69 -8.70 -5.48
CA ALA A 122 0.49 -9.67 -6.55
C ALA A 122 1.83 -10.17 -7.10
N THR A 123 1.83 -11.34 -7.74
CA THR A 123 3.03 -11.83 -8.44
C THR A 123 3.37 -10.92 -9.62
N ALA A 124 4.65 -10.60 -9.76
CA ALA A 124 5.19 -9.92 -10.93
C ALA A 124 5.29 -10.90 -12.11
N ALA A 125 5.77 -10.40 -13.26
CA ALA A 125 5.92 -11.19 -14.48
C ALA A 125 6.84 -12.42 -14.31
N ASN A 126 7.76 -12.41 -13.34
CA ASN A 126 8.61 -13.54 -13.00
C ASN A 126 7.95 -14.59 -12.09
N GLY A 127 6.66 -14.43 -11.75
CA GLY A 127 5.93 -15.33 -10.86
C GLY A 127 6.24 -15.15 -9.38
N TYR A 128 6.93 -14.06 -8.99
CA TYR A 128 7.26 -13.78 -7.59
C TYR A 128 6.48 -12.58 -7.04
N ALA A 129 6.09 -12.67 -5.77
CA ALA A 129 5.55 -11.55 -4.99
C ALA A 129 6.35 -11.38 -3.69
N VAL A 130 6.43 -10.15 -3.19
CA VAL A 130 7.10 -9.84 -1.93
C VAL A 130 6.04 -9.69 -0.84
N LEU A 131 6.08 -10.55 0.16
CA LEU A 131 5.28 -10.47 1.38
C LEU A 131 5.97 -9.51 2.35
N PRO A 132 5.43 -8.31 2.61
CA PRO A 132 6.17 -7.26 3.32
C PRO A 132 6.47 -7.58 4.78
N TYR A 133 5.69 -8.48 5.40
CA TYR A 133 5.83 -8.85 6.80
C TYR A 133 5.54 -10.32 7.03
N ALA A 134 6.31 -10.95 7.91
CA ALA A 134 6.02 -12.27 8.46
C ALA A 134 6.44 -12.30 9.93
N GLN A 135 5.62 -12.92 10.78
CA GLN A 135 5.91 -13.08 12.20
C GLN A 135 7.00 -14.13 12.42
N ALA A 136 8.13 -13.72 13.00
CA ALA A 136 9.21 -14.63 13.38
C ALA A 136 8.73 -15.67 14.41
N TYR A 137 9.20 -16.91 14.27
CA TYR A 137 8.92 -18.05 15.15
C TYR A 137 7.44 -18.41 15.28
N ARG A 138 6.60 -17.94 14.35
CA ARG A 138 5.17 -18.24 14.29
C ARG A 138 4.80 -18.77 12.91
N THR A 139 3.74 -19.56 12.87
CA THR A 139 3.12 -19.99 11.61
C THR A 139 2.48 -18.79 10.92
N ASN A 140 2.97 -18.47 9.73
CA ASN A 140 2.39 -17.47 8.85
C ASN A 140 1.67 -18.18 7.73
N TRP A 141 0.34 -18.01 7.66
CA TRP A 141 -0.47 -18.53 6.58
C TRP A 141 -0.44 -17.55 5.41
N VAL A 142 -0.07 -18.06 4.24
CA VAL A 142 -0.06 -17.33 2.98
C VAL A 142 -1.12 -17.95 2.08
N SER A 143 -2.03 -17.13 1.58
CA SER A 143 -3.13 -17.58 0.73
C SER A 143 -3.26 -16.72 -0.52
N LEU A 144 -3.52 -17.36 -1.65
CA LEU A 144 -3.80 -16.71 -2.92
C LEU A 144 -5.31 -16.43 -3.06
N ASP A 145 -5.67 -15.32 -3.70
CA ASP A 145 -7.05 -15.02 -4.07
C ASP A 145 -7.39 -15.72 -5.40
N THR A 146 -7.97 -16.91 -5.30
CA THR A 146 -8.31 -17.75 -6.45
C THR A 146 -9.36 -17.15 -7.38
N ARG A 147 -10.14 -16.18 -6.90
CA ARG A 147 -11.18 -15.50 -7.71
C ARG A 147 -10.60 -14.64 -8.82
N GLN A 148 -9.32 -14.28 -8.71
CA GLN A 148 -8.60 -13.45 -9.66
C GLN A 148 -7.54 -14.22 -10.44
N LEU A 149 -7.48 -15.55 -10.25
CA LEU A 149 -6.66 -16.42 -11.09
C LEU A 149 -7.39 -16.69 -12.41
N GLY A 150 -6.65 -16.77 -13.50
CA GLY A 150 -7.19 -17.15 -14.81
C GLY A 150 -7.84 -18.53 -14.76
N ALA A 151 -8.84 -18.77 -15.62
CA ALA A 151 -9.54 -20.06 -15.70
C ALA A 151 -8.63 -21.23 -16.14
N ASP A 152 -7.45 -20.91 -16.64
CA ASP A 152 -6.38 -21.79 -17.10
C ASP A 152 -5.34 -22.11 -16.01
N VAL A 153 -5.48 -21.57 -14.79
CA VAL A 153 -4.57 -21.82 -13.67
C VAL A 153 -5.19 -22.81 -12.69
N ASP A 154 -4.58 -23.98 -12.56
CA ASP A 154 -4.92 -24.95 -11.51
C ASP A 154 -3.88 -24.92 -10.40
N LEU A 155 -4.33 -24.84 -9.14
CA LEU A 155 -3.46 -24.81 -7.96
C LEU A 155 -3.64 -26.10 -7.17
N GLU A 156 -2.54 -26.79 -6.84
CA GLU A 156 -2.59 -27.96 -5.95
C GLU A 156 -3.13 -27.56 -4.56
N ASN A 157 -2.68 -26.41 -4.06
CA ASN A 157 -3.16 -25.80 -2.83
C ASN A 157 -3.12 -24.27 -2.97
N ALA A 158 -4.22 -23.60 -2.60
CA ALA A 158 -4.29 -22.13 -2.59
C ALA A 158 -3.80 -21.51 -1.27
N ILE A 159 -3.42 -22.33 -0.29
CA ILE A 159 -2.97 -21.91 1.04
C ILE A 159 -1.71 -22.71 1.40
N THR A 160 -0.67 -22.01 1.81
CA THR A 160 0.61 -22.57 2.28
C THR A 160 1.03 -21.85 3.56
N GLN A 161 1.85 -22.50 4.38
CA GLN A 161 2.37 -21.91 5.61
C GLN A 161 3.90 -21.83 5.63
N VAL A 162 4.44 -20.91 6.42
CA VAL A 162 5.88 -20.78 6.68
C VAL A 162 6.15 -20.35 8.12
N VAL A 163 7.24 -20.84 8.70
CA VAL A 163 7.70 -20.46 10.05
C VAL A 163 9.10 -19.85 9.94
N PRO A 164 9.22 -18.53 9.73
CA PRO A 164 10.52 -17.89 9.57
C PRO A 164 11.24 -17.71 10.91
N ARG A 165 12.58 -17.75 10.89
CA ARG A 165 13.37 -17.15 11.98
C ARG A 165 13.39 -15.63 11.81
N ARG A 166 13.70 -14.90 12.87
CA ARG A 166 13.83 -13.44 12.81
C ARG A 166 14.92 -13.04 11.81
N GLY A 167 14.62 -12.08 10.93
CA GLY A 167 15.52 -11.62 9.87
C GLY A 167 15.60 -12.56 8.66
N ALA A 168 14.84 -13.67 8.63
CA ALA A 168 14.85 -14.59 7.51
C ALA A 168 13.97 -14.11 6.35
N MET A 169 14.35 -14.49 5.13
CA MET A 169 13.57 -14.32 3.90
C MET A 169 13.25 -15.70 3.30
N PRO A 170 12.28 -16.46 3.84
CA PRO A 170 11.91 -17.74 3.25
C PRO A 170 11.17 -17.55 1.92
N VAL A 171 11.25 -18.57 1.06
CA VAL A 171 10.46 -18.66 -0.17
C VAL A 171 9.28 -19.61 0.06
N VAL A 172 8.06 -19.07 -0.04
CA VAL A 172 6.80 -19.82 -0.01
C VAL A 172 6.44 -20.20 -1.43
N ARG A 173 6.50 -21.49 -1.76
CA ARG A 173 6.24 -21.99 -3.11
C ARG A 173 4.82 -22.53 -3.21
N PHE A 174 4.06 -22.03 -4.17
CA PHE A 174 2.80 -22.60 -4.61
C PHE A 174 3.07 -23.49 -5.82
N LYS A 175 2.41 -24.64 -5.88
CA LYS A 175 2.43 -25.48 -7.07
C LYS A 175 1.22 -25.09 -7.92
N ALA A 176 1.50 -24.52 -9.09
CA ALA A 176 0.52 -24.15 -10.08
C ALA A 176 0.79 -24.93 -11.37
N ALA A 177 -0.27 -25.34 -12.05
CA ALA A 177 -0.23 -25.86 -13.41
C ALA A 177 -1.02 -24.90 -14.30
N VAL A 178 -0.38 -24.38 -15.34
CA VAL A 178 -1.03 -23.53 -16.35
C VAL A 178 -1.42 -24.42 -17.53
N GLY A 179 -2.72 -24.57 -17.77
CA GLY A 179 -3.24 -25.42 -18.84
C GLY A 179 -4.76 -25.40 -18.92
N ARG A 180 -5.31 -25.61 -20.13
CA ARG A 180 -6.75 -25.80 -20.31
C ARG A 180 -7.17 -27.11 -19.67
N ARG A 181 -8.15 -27.06 -18.76
CA ARG A 181 -8.90 -28.25 -18.34
C ARG A 181 -9.62 -28.77 -19.59
N VAL A 182 -9.16 -29.89 -20.13
CA VAL A 182 -9.93 -30.67 -21.10
C VAL A 182 -10.87 -31.53 -20.26
N GLN A 183 -12.16 -31.23 -20.30
CA GLN A 183 -13.21 -31.98 -19.61
C GLN A 183 -13.96 -32.84 -20.62
#